data_AF-A0A1Y4HYQ5-F1
#
_entry.id   AF-A0A1Y4HYQ5-F1
#
_cell.length_a   1.000
_cell.length_b   1.000
_cell.length_c   1.000
_cell.angle_alpha   90.00
_cell.angle_beta   90.00
_cell.angle_gamma   90.00
#
_symmetry.space_group_name_H-M   'P 1'
#
loop_
_entity.id
_entity.type
_entity.pdbx_description
1 polymer ?
#
loop_
_entity_poly.entity_id
_entity_poly.type
_entity_poly.pdbx_seq_one_letter_code
_entity_poly.pdbx_strand_id
1 'polypeptide(L)'
;MAEVERQLAIVTNSCCEFSGHGRPIFILFLRLVSGMDKGKNLQKTYPYGEELPDYLRRDLLRLSCPVSSPKDLPFLKDKLRGVMVRIALEDGKIHINDYFGRGDPNKYQ
;
A
#
# COMPACT_ATOMS: atom_id res chain seq x y z
N MET A 1 23.71 9.96 -5.69
CA MET A 1 22.29 10.07 -6.07
C MET A 1 21.69 8.72 -5.77
N ALA A 2 20.71 8.63 -4.86
CA ALA A 2 20.08 7.34 -4.56
C ALA A 2 19.33 6.87 -5.82
N GLU A 3 19.64 5.65 -6.27
CA GLU A 3 18.98 5.05 -7.42
C GLU A 3 17.52 4.73 -7.04
N VAL A 4 16.57 5.42 -7.67
CA VAL A 4 15.13 5.17 -7.45
C VAL A 4 14.76 3.89 -8.19
N GLU A 5 14.71 2.77 -7.48
CA GLU A 5 14.32 1.51 -8.09
C GLU A 5 12.81 1.45 -8.29
N ARG A 6 12.39 1.48 -9.56
CA ARG A 6 10.98 1.36 -9.95
C ARG A 6 10.61 -0.11 -10.04
N GLN A 7 9.69 -0.55 -9.19
CA GLN A 7 9.25 -1.94 -9.14
C GLN A 7 7.74 -2.03 -9.27
N LEU A 8 7.26 -3.18 -9.73
CA LEU A 8 5.85 -3.53 -9.70
C LEU A 8 5.59 -4.34 -8.43
N ALA A 9 4.53 -3.99 -7.71
CA ALA A 9 4.07 -4.68 -6.52
C ALA A 9 2.57 -5.00 -6.62
N ILE A 10 2.14 -6.05 -5.94
CA ILE A 10 0.74 -6.40 -5.77
C ILE A 10 0.34 -6.25 -4.31
N VAL A 11 -0.81 -5.63 -4.05
CA VAL A 11 -1.39 -5.55 -2.71
C VAL A 11 -1.92 -6.93 -2.35
N THR A 12 -1.38 -7.51 -1.28
CA THR A 12 -1.76 -8.84 -0.79
C THR A 12 -2.84 -8.72 0.28
N ASN A 13 -2.80 -7.66 1.08
CA ASN A 13 -3.76 -7.43 2.16
C ASN A 13 -3.72 -5.95 2.61
N SER A 14 -4.74 -5.52 3.35
CA SER A 14 -4.71 -4.29 4.14
C SER A 14 -5.47 -4.46 5.44
N CYS A 15 -5.04 -3.78 6.50
CA CYS A 15 -5.73 -3.81 7.79
C CYS A 15 -5.65 -2.45 8.50
N CYS A 16 -6.54 -2.28 9.48
CA CYS A 16 -6.48 -1.20 10.47
C CYS A 16 -6.08 -1.83 11.80
N GLU A 17 -5.07 -1.25 12.46
CA GLU A 17 -4.61 -1.67 13.78
C GLU A 17 -4.39 -0.44 14.67
N PHE A 18 -4.08 -0.66 15.94
CA PHE A 18 -3.58 0.38 16.83
C PHE A 18 -2.09 0.16 17.04
N SER A 19 -1.29 1.21 16.84
CA SER A 19 0.11 1.23 17.25
C SER A 19 0.21 1.04 18.76
N GLY A 20 1.36 0.57 19.28
CA GLY A 20 1.60 0.39 20.72
C GLY A 20 1.41 1.64 21.59
N HIS A 21 1.28 2.82 20.98
CA HIS A 21 0.92 4.08 21.63
C HIS A 21 -0.57 4.46 21.51
N GLY A 22 -1.45 3.54 21.12
CA GLY A 22 -2.90 3.76 20.99
C GLY A 22 -3.33 4.56 19.76
N ARG A 23 -2.41 4.86 18.84
CA ARG A 23 -2.73 5.60 17.60
C ARG A 23 -3.21 4.65 16.51
N PRO A 24 -4.31 4.94 15.81
CA PRO A 24 -4.77 4.08 14.75
C PRO A 24 -3.81 4.17 13.55
N ILE A 25 -3.53 3.01 12.96
CA ILE A 25 -2.65 2.84 11.82
C ILE A 25 -3.37 2.02 10.75
N PHE A 26 -3.21 2.43 9.50
CA PHE A 26 -3.62 1.65 8.34
C PHE A 26 -2.37 1.01 7.75
N ILE A 27 -2.42 -0.29 7.48
CA ILE A 27 -1.27 -1.04 6.98
C ILE A 27 -1.63 -1.61 5.62
N LEU A 28 -0.79 -1.33 4.63
CA LEU A 28 -0.87 -1.90 3.30
C LEU A 28 0.25 -2.93 3.13
N PHE A 29 -0.12 -4.19 2.91
CA PHE A 29 0.82 -5.26 2.62
C PHE A 29 0.95 -5.42 1.10
N LEU A 30 2.19 -5.34 0.64
CA LEU A 30 2.56 -5.39 -0.76
C LEU A 30 3.50 -6.57 -0.97
N ARG A 31 3.51 -7.14 -2.16
CA ARG A 31 4.51 -8.10 -2.59
C ARG A 31 5.11 -7.69 -3.92
N LEU A 32 6.43 -7.72 -4.02
CA LEU A 32 7.12 -7.43 -5.26
C LEU A 32 6.84 -8.50 -6.30
N VAL A 33 6.44 -8.09 -7.51
CA VAL A 33 6.15 -9.01 -8.63
C VAL A 33 7.19 -8.95 -9.73
N SER A 34 8.07 -7.94 -9.71
CA SER A 34 9.15 -7.73 -10.67
C SER A 34 10.42 -7.26 -9.96
N GLY A 35 11.58 -7.39 -10.63
CA GLY A 35 12.88 -6.98 -10.09
C GLY A 35 13.61 -8.12 -9.41
N MET A 36 14.80 -7.82 -8.87
CA MET A 36 15.67 -8.80 -8.21
C MET A 36 15.03 -9.37 -6.93
N ASP A 37 14.27 -8.55 -6.21
CA ASP A 37 13.56 -8.92 -4.98
C ASP A 37 12.13 -9.45 -5.21
N LYS A 38 11.83 -10.03 -6.39
CA LYS A 38 10.50 -10.62 -6.65
C LYS A 38 10.12 -11.63 -5.55
N GLY A 39 8.88 -11.54 -5.06
CA GLY A 39 8.35 -12.37 -3.97
C GLY A 39 8.51 -11.76 -2.58
N LYS A 40 9.37 -10.74 -2.41
CA LYS A 40 9.56 -10.05 -1.13
C LYS A 40 8.29 -9.33 -0.69
N ASN A 41 7.95 -9.49 0.58
CA ASN A 41 6.84 -8.78 1.22
C ASN A 41 7.33 -7.40 1.70
N LEU A 42 6.52 -6.39 1.43
CA LEU A 42 6.72 -5.02 1.83
C LEU A 42 5.51 -4.57 2.66
N GLN A 43 5.76 -3.69 3.60
CA GLN A 43 4.71 -3.13 4.45
C GLN A 43 4.82 -1.62 4.44
N LYS A 44 3.70 -0.95 4.10
CA LYS A 44 3.58 0.50 4.22
C LYS A 44 2.54 0.84 5.27
N THR A 45 2.97 1.59 6.28
CA THR A 45 2.13 1.96 7.43
C THR A 45 1.76 3.44 7.34
N TYR A 46 0.49 3.74 7.61
CA TYR A 46 -0.09 5.06 7.56
C TYR A 46 -0.74 5.37 8.91
N PRO A 47 -0.06 6.07 9.82
CA PRO A 47 -0.72 6.57 11.02
C PRO A 47 -1.78 7.60 10.62
N TYR A 48 -2.94 7.55 11.28
CA TYR A 48 -4.03 8.50 11.08
C TYR A 48 -4.67 8.89 12.43
N GLY A 49 -5.53 9.91 12.41
CA GLY A 49 -6.24 10.40 13.60
C GLY A 49 -7.74 10.43 13.36
N GLU A 50 -8.42 11.48 13.82
CA GLU A 50 -9.83 11.73 13.50
C GLU A 50 -10.05 11.95 11.99
N GLU A 51 -9.02 12.44 11.31
CA GLU A 51 -9.01 12.65 9.87
C GLU A 51 -7.93 11.80 9.17
N LEU A 52 -8.15 11.55 7.88
CA LEU A 52 -7.18 10.87 7.03
C LEU A 52 -6.09 11.86 6.59
N PRO A 53 -4.80 11.51 6.76
CA PRO A 53 -3.73 12.36 6.27
C PRO A 53 -3.71 12.40 4.74
N ASP A 54 -3.29 13.54 4.17
CA ASP A 54 -3.26 13.76 2.72
C ASP A 54 -2.47 12.72 1.94
N TYR A 55 -1.34 12.25 2.49
CA TYR A 55 -0.53 11.23 1.83
C TYR A 55 -1.27 9.89 1.72
N LEU A 56 -2.07 9.50 2.72
CA LEU A 56 -2.89 8.29 2.67
C LEU A 56 -4.01 8.46 1.65
N ARG A 57 -4.71 9.60 1.66
CA ARG A 57 -5.76 9.90 0.68
C ARG A 57 -5.23 9.86 -0.76
N ARG A 58 -4.07 10.47 -1.00
CA ARG A 58 -3.41 10.47 -2.32
C ARG A 58 -3.02 9.07 -2.77
N ASP A 59 -2.46 8.26 -1.88
CA ASP A 59 -2.06 6.90 -2.22
C ASP A 59 -3.26 5.99 -2.47
N LEU A 60 -4.33 6.12 -1.68
CA LEU A 60 -5.58 5.40 -1.90
C LEU A 60 -6.28 5.82 -3.19
N LEU A 61 -6.21 7.11 -3.55
CA LEU A 61 -6.66 7.60 -4.85
C LEU A 61 -5.86 6.97 -6.01
N ARG A 62 -4.53 6.89 -5.88
CA ARG A 62 -3.65 6.22 -6.85
C ARG A 62 -3.91 4.72 -6.96
N LEU A 63 -4.46 4.11 -5.92
CA LEU A 63 -4.89 2.70 -5.90
C LEU A 63 -6.31 2.51 -6.47
N SER A 64 -6.93 3.54 -7.05
CA SER A 64 -8.31 3.54 -7.52
C SER A 64 -9.33 3.23 -6.41
N CYS A 65 -8.99 3.53 -5.15
CA CYS A 65 -9.81 3.29 -3.97
C CYS A 65 -9.93 4.58 -3.13
N PRO A 66 -10.51 5.67 -3.66
CA PRO A 66 -10.66 6.91 -2.91
C PRO A 66 -11.55 6.71 -1.68
N VAL A 67 -11.19 7.38 -0.58
CA VAL A 67 -11.93 7.37 0.68
C VAL A 67 -12.08 8.78 1.21
N SER A 68 -13.20 9.01 1.90
CA SER A 68 -13.50 10.33 2.48
C SER A 68 -13.37 10.34 4.00
N SER A 69 -13.46 9.18 4.66
CA SER A 69 -13.41 9.07 6.12
C SER A 69 -12.56 7.88 6.58
N PRO A 70 -11.92 7.95 7.77
CA PRO A 70 -11.28 6.78 8.38
C PRO A 70 -12.21 5.57 8.54
N LYS A 71 -13.53 5.80 8.65
CA LYS A 71 -14.54 4.75 8.72
C LYS A 71 -14.59 3.87 7.46
N ASP A 72 -14.10 4.35 6.32
CA ASP A 72 -14.09 3.60 5.06
C ASP A 72 -12.93 2.58 5.01
N LEU A 73 -11.85 2.79 5.77
CA LEU A 73 -10.62 2.01 5.68
C LEU A 73 -10.82 0.49 5.92
N PRO A 74 -11.63 0.04 6.90
CA PRO A 74 -11.85 -1.39 7.12
C PRO A 74 -12.49 -2.10 5.90
N PHE A 75 -13.28 -1.38 5.11
CA PHE A 75 -13.97 -1.92 3.94
C PHE A 75 -13.10 -1.98 2.68
N LEU A 76 -11.88 -1.44 2.73
CA LEU A 76 -10.96 -1.44 1.60
C LEU A 76 -10.23 -2.77 1.40
N LYS A 77 -10.22 -3.66 2.40
CA LYS A 77 -9.46 -4.91 2.37
C LYS A 77 -9.68 -5.71 1.07
N ASP A 78 -10.93 -5.99 0.73
CA ASP A 78 -11.27 -6.77 -0.46
C ASP A 78 -11.12 -5.98 -1.76
N LYS A 79 -11.25 -4.65 -1.70
CA LYS A 79 -11.07 -3.77 -2.86
C LYS A 79 -9.61 -3.65 -3.27
N LEU A 80 -8.73 -3.54 -2.27
CA LEU A 80 -7.30 -3.37 -2.45
C LEU A 80 -6.59 -4.68 -2.76
N ARG A 81 -7.08 -5.83 -2.25
CA ARG A 81 -6.47 -7.13 -2.55
C ARG A 81 -6.40 -7.38 -4.06
N GLY A 82 -5.21 -7.73 -4.51
CA GLY A 82 -4.90 -8.00 -5.92
C GLY A 82 -4.61 -6.75 -6.76
N VAL A 83 -4.71 -5.53 -6.20
CA VAL A 83 -4.33 -4.30 -6.92
C VAL A 83 -2.84 -4.31 -7.18
N MET A 84 -2.44 -4.15 -8.44
CA MET A 84 -1.05 -4.03 -8.85
C MET A 84 -0.70 -2.56 -9.01
N VAL A 85 0.43 -2.17 -8.44
CA VAL A 85 0.92 -0.79 -8.43
C VAL A 85 2.38 -0.71 -8.79
N ARG A 86 2.74 0.37 -9.49
CA ARG A 86 4.13 0.77 -9.64
C ARG A 86 4.54 1.50 -8.37
N ILE A 87 5.60 1.03 -7.75
CA ILE A 87 6.20 1.65 -6.59
C ILE A 87 7.62 2.09 -6.89
N ALA A 88 8.09 3.06 -6.11
CA ALA A 88 9.49 3.43 -6.01
C ALA A 88 9.95 3.16 -4.57
N LEU A 89 11.12 2.54 -4.44
CA LEU A 89 11.79 2.37 -3.15
C LEU A 89 12.89 3.43 -3.04
N GLU A 90 12.77 4.32 -2.04
CA GLU A 90 13.73 5.40 -1.79
C GLU A 90 14.03 5.44 -0.28
N ASP A 91 15.29 5.22 0.12
CA ASP A 91 15.72 5.22 1.53
C ASP A 91 14.84 4.35 2.46
N GLY A 92 14.41 3.18 1.97
CA GLY A 92 13.54 2.26 2.70
C GLY A 92 12.06 2.69 2.77
N LYS A 93 11.70 3.82 2.15
CA LYS A 93 10.31 4.27 2.01
C LYS A 93 9.70 3.77 0.71
N ILE A 94 8.43 3.41 0.78
CA ILE A 94 7.65 2.93 -0.36
C ILE A 94 6.81 4.10 -0.88
N HIS A 95 7.04 4.50 -2.12
CA HIS A 95 6.26 5.52 -2.82
C HIS A 95 5.34 4.84 -3.84
N ILE A 96 4.03 5.06 -3.73
CA ILE A 96 3.06 4.55 -4.71
C ILE A 96 2.98 5.58 -5.83
N ASN A 97 3.36 5.18 -7.03
CA ASN A 97 3.34 6.05 -8.20
C ASN A 97 1.95 6.01 -8.85
N ASP A 98 1.59 4.85 -9.39
CA ASP A 98 0.37 4.68 -10.18
C ASP A 98 -0.19 3.26 -10.09
N TYR A 99 -1.51 3.16 -10.24
CA TYR A 99 -2.22 1.92 -10.53
C TYR A 99 -1.75 1.32 -11.86
N PHE A 100 -1.47 0.01 -11.86
CA PHE A 100 -1.10 -0.73 -13.06
C PHE A 100 -2.20 -1.70 -13.53
N GLY A 101 -2.91 -2.35 -12.59
CA GLY A 101 -3.90 -3.36 -12.93
C GLY A 101 -4.40 -4.15 -11.72
N ARG A 102 -5.04 -5.30 -11.97
CA ARG A 102 -5.33 -6.30 -10.93
C ARG A 102 -4.78 -7.66 -11.34
N GLY A 103 -4.34 -8.43 -10.34
CA GLY A 103 -3.85 -9.79 -10.50
C GLY A 103 -4.22 -10.66 -9.31
N ASP A 104 -3.92 -11.96 -9.41
CA ASP A 104 -4.04 -12.87 -8.29
C ASP A 104 -2.77 -12.79 -7.42
N PRO A 105 -2.86 -12.38 -6.14
CA PRO A 105 -1.70 -12.24 -5.27
C PRO A 105 -1.02 -13.56 -4.91
N ASN A 106 -1.69 -14.71 -5.06
CA ASN A 106 -1.11 -16.02 -4.75
C ASN A 106 -0.18 -16.52 -5.86
N LYS A 107 -0.28 -15.99 -7.09
CA LYS A 107 0.62 -16.32 -8.21
C LYS A 107 2.07 -15.85 -8.03
N TYR A 108 2.32 -14.98 -7.05
CA TYR A 108 3.62 -14.36 -6.81
C TYR A 108 4.25 -14.79 -5.49
N GLN A 109 3.81 -15.94 -4.94
CA GLN A 109 4.46 -16.58 -3.79
C GLN A 109 5.87 -17.07 -4.14
#